data_AF-A0A6G0GJX3-F1
#
_entry.id   AF-A0A6G0GJX3-F1
#
_cell.length_a   1.000
_cell.length_b   1.000
_cell.length_c   1.000
_cell.angle_alpha   90.00
_cell.angle_beta   90.00
_cell.angle_gamma   90.00
#
_symmetry.space_group_name_H-M   'P 1'
#
loop_
_entity.id
_entity.type
_entity.pdbx_description
1 polymer ?
#
loop_
_entity_poly.entity_id
_entity_poly.type
_entity_poly.pdbx_seq_one_letter_code
_entity_poly.pdbx_strand_id
1 'polypeptide(L)' 'MKRIGRTQIIRCKCGSIVAGCVLPYCYSDAGLQKDMCKYVQKGYEVDIINSSDFTPEPCLCRELQQENRGEMEPELF' A
#
# COMPACT_ATOMS: atom_id res chain seq x y z
N MET A 1 8.61 -17.12 -21.53
CA MET A 1 7.93 -15.88 -21.09
C MET A 1 8.03 -15.81 -19.57
N LYS A 2 8.78 -14.86 -19.00
CA LYS A 2 8.73 -14.62 -17.55
C LYS A 2 7.31 -14.12 -17.24
N ARG A 3 6.59 -14.81 -16.35
CA ARG A 3 5.32 -14.28 -15.84
C ARG A 3 5.68 -13.03 -15.04
N ILE A 4 5.44 -11.86 -15.61
CA ILE A 4 5.60 -10.60 -14.89
C ILE A 4 4.43 -10.56 -13.91
N GLY A 5 4.74 -10.76 -12.62
CA GLY A 5 3.75 -10.56 -11.56
C GLY A 5 3.20 -9.14 -11.65
N ARG A 6 1.95 -8.96 -11.26
CA ARG A 6 1.36 -7.62 -11.10
C ARG A 6 1.17 -7.39 -9.61
N THR A 7 1.46 -6.17 -9.16
CA THR A 7 1.31 -5.76 -7.76
C THR A 7 0.31 -4.62 -7.71
N GLN A 8 -0.72 -4.77 -6.89
CA GLN A 8 -1.58 -3.66 -6.50
C GLN A 8 -0.86 -2.83 -5.46
N ILE A 9 -0.72 -1.53 -5.68
CA ILE A 9 0.05 -0.62 -4.83
C ILE A 9 -0.85 0.46 -4.23
N ILE A 10 -0.44 0.98 -3.09
CA ILE A 10 -1.02 2.17 -2.47
C ILE A 10 0.00 3.30 -2.61
N ARG A 11 -0.36 4.33 -3.37
CA ARG A 11 0.48 5.48 -3.71
C ARG A 11 0.02 6.70 -2.91
N CYS A 12 0.97 7.33 -2.22
CA CYS A 12 0.75 8.58 -1.52
C CYS A 12 0.62 9.74 -2.53
N LYS A 13 -0.08 10.82 -2.17
CA LYS A 13 -0.16 12.04 -2.99
C LYS A 13 1.19 12.66 -3.37
N CYS A 14 2.25 12.36 -2.62
CA CYS A 14 3.63 12.78 -2.94
C CYS A 14 4.34 11.88 -3.97
N GLY A 15 3.68 10.83 -4.46
CA GLY A 15 4.22 9.88 -5.44
C GLY A 15 4.80 8.60 -4.84
N SER A 16 5.17 8.60 -3.54
CA SER A 16 5.77 7.45 -2.85
C SER A 16 4.81 6.27 -2.74
N ILE A 17 5.33 5.05 -2.92
CA ILE A 17 4.57 3.81 -2.75
C ILE A 17 4.70 3.32 -1.31
N VAL A 18 3.62 3.33 -0.54
CA VAL A 18 3.66 3.01 0.90
C VAL A 18 3.37 1.54 1.21
N ALA A 19 2.65 0.86 0.32
CA ALA A 19 2.30 -0.54 0.47
C ALA A 19 2.02 -1.17 -0.89
N GLY A 20 2.09 -2.50 -0.97
CA GLY A 20 1.67 -3.24 -2.14
C GLY A 20 1.38 -4.70 -1.83
N CYS A 21 0.53 -5.31 -2.65
CA CYS A 21 0.18 -6.73 -2.58
C CYS A 21 0.14 -7.35 -3.97
N VAL A 22 0.71 -8.55 -4.11
CA VAL A 22 0.84 -9.24 -5.40
C VAL A 22 -0.50 -9.87 -5.81
N LEU A 23 -0.89 -9.69 -7.07
CA LEU A 23 -2.07 -10.30 -7.65
C LEU A 23 -1.85 -11.83 -7.84
N PRO A 24 -2.87 -12.68 -7.56
CA PRO A 24 -4.22 -12.35 -7.11
C PRO A 24 -4.40 -12.32 -5.58
N TYR A 25 -3.34 -12.47 -4.79
CA TYR A 25 -3.43 -12.60 -3.32
C TYR A 25 -4.15 -11.42 -2.66
N CYS A 26 -4.03 -10.22 -3.23
CA CYS A 26 -4.73 -9.03 -2.74
C CYS A 26 -6.27 -9.15 -2.72
N TYR A 27 -6.85 -10.04 -3.52
CA TYR A 27 -8.30 -10.23 -3.57
C TYR A 27 -8.84 -11.24 -2.57
N SER A 28 -7.96 -12.06 -1.98
CA SER A 28 -8.34 -13.08 -1.01
C SER A 28 -8.29 -12.60 0.43
N ASP A 29 -7.67 -11.43 0.68
CA ASP A 29 -7.52 -10.86 2.02
C ASP A 29 -8.51 -9.71 2.25
N ALA A 30 -9.56 -9.98 3.02
CA ALA A 30 -10.57 -8.99 3.37
C ALA A 30 -10.03 -7.88 4.31
N GLY A 31 -9.03 -8.18 5.13
CA GLY A 31 -8.38 -7.20 6.00
C GLY A 31 -7.61 -6.18 5.18
N LEU A 32 -6.82 -6.67 4.23
CA LEU A 32 -6.09 -5.83 3.29
C LEU A 32 -7.02 -4.91 2.48
N GLN A 33 -8.15 -5.45 1.98
CA GLN A 33 -9.13 -4.64 1.25
C GLN A 33 -9.75 -3.54 2.13
N LYS A 34 -10.04 -3.86 3.41
CA LYS A 34 -10.56 -2.89 4.36
C LYS A 34 -9.56 -1.77 4.64
N ASP A 35 -8.29 -2.12 4.85
CA ASP A 35 -7.24 -1.12 5.10
C ASP A 35 -6.96 -0.27 3.86
N MET A 36 -6.97 -0.88 2.66
CA MET A 36 -6.89 -0.14 1.40
C MET A 36 -7.98 0.93 1.28
N CYS A 37 -9.23 0.61 1.63
CA CYS A 37 -10.30 1.60 1.64
C CYS A 37 -10.01 2.77 2.59
N LYS A 38 -9.39 2.53 3.76
CA LYS A 38 -8.95 3.60 4.66
C LYS A 38 -7.89 4.49 4.02
N TYR A 39 -6.91 3.90 3.34
CA TYR A 39 -5.89 4.67 2.62
C TYR A 39 -6.51 5.54 1.51
N VAL A 40 -7.44 5.00 0.73
CA VAL A 40 -8.16 5.76 -0.31
C VAL A 40 -8.95 6.94 0.31
N GLN A 41 -9.63 6.72 1.43
CA GLN A 41 -10.34 7.80 2.15
C GLN A 41 -9.41 8.91 2.64
N LYS A 42 -8.15 8.59 2.94
CA LYS A 42 -7.10 9.54 3.32
C LYS A 42 -6.45 10.26 2.12
N GLY A 43 -6.92 9.99 0.89
CA GLY A 43 -6.40 10.61 -0.32
C GLY A 43 -5.17 9.92 -0.93
N TYR A 44 -4.95 8.64 -0.60
CA TYR A 44 -4.01 7.80 -1.35
C TYR A 44 -4.70 7.22 -2.60
N GLU A 45 -3.89 6.89 -3.59
CA GLU A 45 -4.36 6.26 -4.84
C GLU A 45 -3.99 4.78 -4.87
N VAL A 46 -4.82 3.97 -5.52
CA VAL A 46 -4.57 2.54 -5.70
C VAL A 46 -4.33 2.27 -7.18
N ASP A 47 -3.16 1.73 -7.49
CA ASP A 47 -2.74 1.39 -8.86
C ASP A 47 -2.33 -0.07 -8.97
N ILE A 48 -2.22 -0.57 -10.20
CA ILE A 48 -1.62 -1.86 -10.49
C ILE A 48 -0.39 -1.64 -11.37
N ILE A 49 0.77 -2.05 -10.89
CA ILE A 49 2.05 -1.96 -11.61
C ILE A 49 2.65 -3.36 -11.84
N ASN A 50 3.69 -3.45 -12.66
CA ASN A 50 4.48 -4.69 -12.70
C ASN A 50 5.20 -4.85 -11.37
N SER A 51 5.30 -6.09 -10.89
CA SER A 51 6.02 -6.38 -9.64
C SER A 51 7.50 -6.01 -9.69
N SER A 52 8.10 -5.91 -10.88
CA SER A 52 9.46 -5.40 -11.07
C SER A 52 9.63 -3.91 -10.76
N ASP A 53 8.53 -3.16 -10.85
CA ASP A 53 8.52 -1.70 -10.75
C ASP A 53 8.16 -1.26 -9.32
N PHE A 54 7.87 -2.22 -8.42
CA PHE A 54 7.54 -1.96 -7.04
C PHE A 54 8.78 -1.59 -6.23
N THR A 55 8.84 -0.34 -5.79
CA THR A 55 9.85 0.15 -4.85
C THR A 55 9.13 0.85 -3.70
N PRO A 56 9.10 0.26 -2.48
CA PRO A 56 8.46 0.90 -1.35
C PRO A 56 9.28 2.12 -0.90
N GLU A 57 8.61 3.24 -0.68
CA GLU A 57 9.22 4.49 -0.29
C GLU A 57 8.42 5.15 0.84
N PRO A 58 9.10 5.74 1.85
CA PRO A 58 8.40 6.41 2.93
C PRO A 58 7.65 7.63 2.40
N CYS A 59 6.36 7.77 2.74
CA CYS A 59 5.61 8.96 2.36
C CYS A 59 6.17 10.20 3.10
N LEU A 60 6.41 11.28 2.37
CA LEU A 60 6.97 12.54 2.90
C LEU A 60 5.91 13.57 3.33
N CYS A 61 4.62 13.23 3.20
CA CYS A 61 3.53 14.14 3.55
C CYS A 61 3.37 14.23 5.07
N ARG A 62 3.71 15.37 5.66
CA ARG A 62 3.61 15.61 7.12
C ARG A 62 2.21 15.37 7.68
N GLU A 63 1.17 15.74 6.94
CA GLU A 63 -0.24 15.58 7.34
C GLU A 63 -0.63 14.11 7.52
N LEU A 64 -0.14 13.24 6.62
CA LEU A 64 -0.47 11.82 6.61
C LEU A 64 0.43 10.99 7.55
N GLN A 65 1.61 11.51 7.90
CA GLN A 65 2.51 10.88 8.88
C GLN A 65 2.00 10.97 10.32
N GLN A 66 1.16 11.96 10.66
CA GLN A 66 0.64 12.12 12.02
C GLN A 66 -0.48 11.13 12.34
N GLU A 67 -1.33 10.78 11.36
CA GLU A 67 -2.41 9.81 11.56
C GLU A 67 -1.92 8.37 11.73
N ASN A 68 -0.81 7.99 11.09
CA ASN A 68 -0.28 6.62 11.17
C ASN A 68 0.53 6.34 12.44
N ARG A 69 0.81 7.34 13.30
CA ARG A 69 1.47 7.13 14.60
C ARG A 69 0.53 6.60 15.69
N GLY A 70 -0.76 6.43 15.40
CA GLY A 70 -1.77 5.94 16.36
C GLY A 70 -2.01 4.42 16.35
N GLU A 71 -1.52 3.68 15.36
CA GLU A 71 -1.83 2.23 15.20
C GLU A 71 -0.57 1.38 14.94
N MET A 72 0.55 1.70 15.60
CA MET A 72 1.63 0.73 15.71
C MET A 72 1.32 -0.17 16.91
N GLU A 73 0.49 -1.20 16.72
CA GLU A 73 0.53 -2.35 17.63
C GLU A 73 1.82 -3.13 17.32
N PRO A 74 2.80 -3.17 18.24
CA PRO A 74 3.94 -4.05 18.10
C PRO A 74 3.56 -5.39 18.71
N GLU A 75 2.85 -6.25 17.97
CA GLU A 75 2.66 -7.62 18.41
C GLU A 75 3.25 -8.58 17.37
N LEU A 76 4.43 -9.11 17.70
CA LEU A 76 4.73 -10.55 17.78
C LEU A 76 6.25 -10.75 17.97
N PHE A 77 6.66 -10.85 19.23
CA PHE A 77 7.74 -11.74 19.67
C PHE A 77 7.10 -12.87 20.48
#